data_AF-A0A9Q3QC47-F1
#
_entry.id   AF-A0A9Q3QC47-F1
#
_cell.length_a   1.000
_cell.length_b   1.000
_cell.length_c   1.000
_cell.angle_alpha   90.00
_cell.angle_beta   90.00
_cell.angle_gamma   90.00
#
_symmetry.space_group_name_H-M   'P 1'
#
loop_
_entity.id
_entity.type
_entity.pdbx_description
1 polymer ?
#
loop_
_entity_poly.entity_id
_entity_poly.type
_entity_poly.pdbx_seq_one_letter_code
_entity_poly.pdbx_strand_id
1 'polypeptide(L)'
;MKKKRRKDFFIAGQLKEAKLNQELTEKMKEKLIDLLLEYPNAFATDKEPLGAISGHGVDIIINLEKPYSPLIQRPAYPASPRAREALEVHIK
;
A
#
# COMPACT_ATOMS: atom_id res chain seq x y z
N MET A 1 9.46 -29.75 9.89
CA MET A 1 10.45 -28.77 10.40
C MET A 1 10.54 -27.47 9.58
N LYS A 2 10.43 -27.48 8.24
CA LYS A 2 10.57 -26.26 7.41
C LYS A 2 9.51 -25.16 7.68
N LYS A 3 8.25 -25.54 7.94
CA LYS A 3 7.13 -24.58 8.16
C LYS A 3 7.26 -23.78 9.46
N LYS A 4 7.67 -24.43 10.56
CA LYS A 4 7.86 -23.79 11.88
C LYS A 4 8.97 -22.72 11.82
N ARG A 5 10.12 -23.07 11.24
CA ARG A 5 11.25 -22.14 11.05
C ARG A 5 10.88 -20.90 10.22
N ARG A 6 10.03 -21.08 9.20
CA ARG A 6 9.52 -19.97 8.38
C ARG A 6 8.56 -19.06 9.16
N LYS A 7 7.69 -19.65 9.99
CA LYS A 7 6.78 -18.90 10.87
C LYS A 7 7.54 -18.07 11.90
N ASP A 8 8.55 -18.67 12.54
CA ASP A 8 9.38 -17.97 13.53
C ASP A 8 10.13 -16.78 12.90
N PHE A 9 10.69 -16.95 11.69
CA PHE A 9 11.34 -15.88 10.94
C PHE A 9 10.36 -14.77 10.54
N PHE A 10 9.15 -15.12 10.11
CA PHE A 10 8.10 -14.17 9.75
C PHE A 10 7.63 -13.36 10.97
N ILE A 11 7.46 -14.00 12.12
CA ILE A 11 7.08 -13.32 13.36
C ILE A 11 8.18 -12.35 13.80
N ALA A 12 9.44 -12.80 13.81
CA ALA A 12 10.57 -11.98 14.25
C ALA A 12 10.93 -10.84 13.28
N GLY A 13 10.65 -11.01 11.99
CA GLY A 13 10.92 -10.02 10.96
C GLY A 13 9.73 -9.09 10.71
N GLN A 14 8.64 -9.63 10.14
CA GLN A 14 7.54 -8.84 9.60
C GLN A 14 6.47 -8.46 10.63
N LEU A 15 6.27 -9.28 11.67
CA LEU A 15 5.29 -8.99 12.72
C LEU A 15 5.88 -8.34 13.98
N LYS A 16 7.17 -8.01 13.98
CA LYS A 16 7.85 -7.43 15.14
C LYS A 16 7.20 -6.12 15.61
N GLU A 17 6.75 -5.30 14.67
CA GLU A 17 6.09 -4.01 14.92
C GLU A 17 4.56 -4.10 14.80
N ALA A 18 4.02 -5.30 14.54
CA ALA A 18 2.59 -5.48 14.33
C ALA A 18 1.82 -5.33 15.65
N LYS A 19 0.84 -4.43 15.65
CA LYS A 19 -0.08 -4.23 16.77
C LYS A 19 -1.34 -5.06 16.55
N LEU A 20 -1.40 -6.24 17.16
CA LEU A 20 -2.60 -7.07 17.16
C LEU A 20 -3.60 -6.59 18.21
N ASN A 21 -4.90 -6.69 17.93
CA ASN A 21 -5.94 -6.37 18.91
C ASN A 21 -5.74 -7.21 20.19
N GLN A 22 -5.89 -6.55 21.35
CA GLN A 22 -5.76 -7.17 22.68
C GLN A 22 -6.88 -8.16 22.97
N GLU A 23 -8.04 -7.99 22.35
CA GLU A 23 -9.21 -8.88 22.50
C GLU A 23 -9.02 -10.26 21.84
N LEU A 24 -7.99 -10.40 20.98
CA LEU A 24 -7.72 -11.66 20.31
C LEU A 24 -7.12 -12.68 21.29
N THR A 25 -7.77 -13.84 21.39
CA THR A 25 -7.20 -15.00 22.08
C THR A 25 -5.95 -15.51 21.37
N GLU A 26 -5.09 -16.22 22.10
CA GLU A 26 -3.84 -16.78 21.54
C GLU A 26 -4.09 -17.67 20.33
N LYS A 27 -5.13 -18.52 20.38
CA LYS A 27 -5.52 -19.38 19.25
C LYS A 27 -5.91 -18.57 18.00
N MET A 28 -6.59 -17.44 18.19
CA MET A 28 -6.96 -16.56 17.07
C MET A 28 -5.74 -15.88 16.48
N LYS A 29 -4.79 -15.44 17.31
CA LYS A 29 -3.52 -14.87 16.85
C LYS A 29 -2.71 -15.90 16.06
N GLU A 30 -2.62 -17.14 16.56
CA GLU A 30 -1.92 -18.20 15.83
C GLU A 30 -2.54 -18.47 14.46
N LYS A 31 -3.86 -18.58 14.40
CA LYS A 31 -4.60 -18.79 13.15
C LYS A 31 -4.44 -17.62 12.19
N LEU A 32 -4.43 -16.38 12.69
CA LEU A 32 -4.17 -15.19 11.88
C LEU A 32 -2.76 -15.23 11.27
N ILE A 33 -1.74 -15.53 12.08
CA ILE A 33 -0.35 -15.62 11.61
C ILE A 33 -0.23 -16.72 10.55
N ASP A 34 -0.88 -17.86 10.74
CA ASP A 34 -0.88 -18.94 9.74
C ASP A 34 -1.52 -18.50 8.42
N LEU A 35 -2.64 -17.76 8.48
CA LEU A 35 -3.32 -17.25 7.30
C LEU A 35 -2.45 -16.23 6.53
N LEU A 36 -1.80 -15.31 7.24
CA LEU A 36 -0.88 -14.34 6.64
C LEU A 36 0.32 -15.02 5.95
N LEU A 37 0.84 -16.10 6.54
CA LEU A 37 1.93 -16.90 5.98
C LEU A 37 1.53 -17.74 4.77
N GLU A 38 0.29 -18.21 4.76
CA GLU A 38 -0.27 -19.05 3.71
C GLU A 38 -0.56 -18.24 2.45
N TYR A 39 -1.09 -17.02 2.60
CA TYR A 39 -1.52 -16.16 1.50
C TYR A 39 -0.77 -14.81 1.46
N PRO A 40 0.57 -14.79 1.35
CA PRO A 40 1.35 -13.54 1.43
C PRO A 40 0.95 -12.52 0.36
N ASN A 41 0.60 -12.97 -0.84
CA ASN A 41 0.24 -12.10 -1.97
C ASN A 41 -1.19 -11.55 -1.89
N ALA A 42 -2.00 -12.04 -0.95
CA ALA A 42 -3.36 -11.54 -0.75
C ALA A 42 -3.39 -10.27 0.11
N PHE A 43 -2.27 -9.92 0.74
CA PHE A 43 -2.12 -8.75 1.59
C PHE A 43 -1.11 -7.79 0.98
N ALA A 44 -1.41 -6.50 1.03
CA ALA A 44 -0.48 -5.49 0.54
C ALA A 44 0.76 -5.41 1.44
N THR A 45 1.93 -5.37 0.81
CA THR A 45 3.19 -5.08 1.49
C THR A 45 3.67 -3.67 1.12
N ASP A 46 4.59 -3.13 1.90
CA ASP A 46 5.27 -1.86 1.65
C ASP A 46 6.15 -1.87 0.39
N LYS A 47 6.43 -3.05 -0.16
CA LYS A 47 7.29 -3.25 -1.34
C LYS A 47 6.52 -3.32 -2.65
N GLU A 48 5.21 -3.50 -2.60
CA GLU A 48 4.38 -3.73 -3.78
C GLU A 48 3.48 -2.51 -4.02
N PRO A 49 3.37 -2.03 -5.28
CA PRO A 49 2.50 -0.91 -5.59
C PRO A 49 1.04 -1.31 -5.34
N LEU A 50 0.36 -0.51 -4.51
CA LEU A 50 -1.08 -0.66 -4.26
C LEU A 50 -1.86 -0.46 -5.57
N GLY A 51 -2.73 -1.40 -5.89
CA GLY A 51 -3.74 -1.21 -6.95
C GLY A 51 -3.27 -1.39 -8.39
N ALA A 52 -2.08 -1.96 -8.63
CA ALA A 52 -1.64 -2.35 -9.98
C ALA A 52 -2.35 -3.63 -10.47
N ILE A 53 -3.69 -3.60 -10.52
CA ILE A 53 -4.50 -4.72 -10.99
C ILE A 53 -4.45 -4.76 -12.52
N SER A 54 -3.84 -5.80 -13.06
CA SER A 54 -3.81 -6.03 -14.51
C SER A 54 -5.22 -6.00 -15.09
N GLY A 55 -5.42 -5.22 -16.16
CA GLY A 55 -6.71 -5.10 -16.86
C GLY A 55 -7.67 -4.04 -16.29
N HIS A 56 -7.31 -3.32 -15.23
CA HIS A 56 -8.09 -2.21 -14.68
C HIS A 56 -7.54 -0.82 -15.06
N GLY A 57 -6.90 -0.72 -16.23
CA GLY A 57 -6.49 0.58 -16.78
C GLY A 57 -7.71 1.44 -17.10
N VAL A 58 -7.60 2.75 -16.90
CA VAL A 58 -8.64 3.71 -17.24
C VAL A 58 -8.18 4.56 -18.42
N ASP A 59 -8.92 4.49 -19.52
CA ASP A 59 -8.72 5.37 -20.67
C ASP A 59 -9.44 6.70 -20.44
N ILE A 60 -8.66 7.76 -20.20
CA ILE A 60 -9.17 9.11 -20.01
C ILE A 60 -9.05 9.85 -21.34
N ILE A 61 -10.18 10.05 -22.03
CA ILE A 61 -10.24 10.77 -23.30
C ILE A 61 -10.84 12.17 -23.06
N ILE A 62 -10.10 13.20 -23.47
CA ILE A 62 -10.59 14.58 -23.44
C ILE A 62 -11.39 14.82 -24.73
N ASN A 63 -12.70 15.04 -24.60
CA ASN A 63 -13.60 15.29 -25.74
C ASN A 63 -13.48 16.71 -26.33
N LEU A 64 -12.33 17.36 -26.21
CA LEU A 64 -12.08 18.72 -26.68
C LEU A 64 -10.87 18.71 -27.61
N GLU A 65 -11.01 19.36 -28.76
CA GLU A 65 -9.90 19.59 -29.68
C GLU A 65 -8.99 20.71 -29.17
N LYS A 66 -7.73 20.72 -29.61
CA LYS A 66 -6.78 21.77 -29.26
C LYS A 66 -7.23 23.11 -29.89
N PRO A 67 -7.02 24.25 -29.21
CA PRO A 67 -6.33 24.41 -27.93
C PRO A 67 -7.21 24.05 -26.72
N TYR A 68 -6.64 23.35 -25.73
CA TYR A 68 -7.35 22.99 -24.50
C TYR A 68 -7.73 24.23 -23.69
N SER A 69 -8.79 24.14 -22.87
CA SER A 69 -9.21 25.23 -21.98
C SER A 69 -8.06 25.68 -21.05
N PRO A 70 -7.90 26.99 -20.79
CA PRO A 70 -6.90 27.51 -19.85
C PRO A 70 -6.96 26.83 -18.47
N LEU A 71 -8.12 26.34 -18.04
CA LEU A 71 -8.28 25.64 -16.77
C LEU A 71 -7.42 24.38 -16.65
N ILE A 72 -7.28 23.62 -17.75
CA ILE A 72 -6.49 22.38 -17.80
C ILE A 72 -5.00 22.69 -17.95
N GLN A 73 -4.68 23.82 -18.56
CA GLN A 73 -3.30 24.27 -18.80
C GLN A 73 -2.68 24.98 -17.58
N ARG A 74 -3.47 25.33 -16.58
CA ARG A 74 -2.97 26.02 -15.38
C ARG A 74 -2.00 25.11 -14.63
N PRO A 75 -0.83 25.61 -14.23
CA PRO A 75 0.03 24.87 -13.32
C PRO A 75 -0.71 24.65 -12.00
N ALA A 76 -0.37 23.57 -11.30
CA ALA A 76 -0.84 23.38 -9.94
C ALA A 76 -0.47 24.61 -9.09
N TYR A 77 -1.40 25.02 -8.22
CA TYR A 77 -1.10 26.10 -7.29
C TYR A 77 0.11 25.73 -6.42
N PRO A 78 1.01 26.69 -6.15
CA PRO A 78 2.19 26.41 -5.35
C PRO A 78 1.76 25.95 -3.95
N ALA A 79 2.25 24.78 -3.55
CA ALA A 79 2.07 24.30 -2.19
C ALA A 79 2.87 25.18 -1.21
N SER A 80 2.37 25.33 0.02
CA SER A 80 3.15 25.99 1.08
C SER A 80 4.44 25.21 1.38
N PRO A 81 5.50 25.85 1.91
CA PRO A 81 6.76 25.16 2.20
C PRO A 81 6.56 23.90 3.06
N ARG A 82 5.75 24.00 4.11
CA ARG A 82 5.38 22.88 4.98
C ARG A 82 4.60 21.78 4.24
N ALA A 83 3.66 22.14 3.37
CA ALA A 83 2.91 21.16 2.59
C ALA A 83 3.80 20.45 1.57
N ARG A 84 4.73 21.18 0.96
CA ARG A 84 5.71 20.63 0.03
C ARG A 84 6.63 19.61 0.70
N GLU A 85 7.20 19.96 1.85
CA GLU A 85 8.07 19.04 2.63
C GLU A 85 7.34 17.73 2.98
N ALA A 86 6.07 17.82 3.38
CA ALA A 86 5.27 16.63 3.69
C ALA A 86 4.97 15.77 2.45
N LEU A 87 4.70 16.40 1.30
CA LEU A 87 4.44 15.70 0.03
C LEU A 87 5.69 15.03 -0.54
N GLU A 88 6.87 15.66 -0.38
CA GLU A 88 8.14 15.11 -0.88
C GLU A 88 8.52 13.77 -0.24
N VAL A 89 7.98 13.43 0.94
CA VAL A 89 8.14 12.11 1.56
C VAL A 89 7.47 10.99 0.76
N HIS A 90 6.39 11.31 0.04
CA HIS A 90 5.54 10.33 -0.63
C HIS A 90 5.69 10.30 -2.16
N ILE A 91 6.32 11.32 -2.76
CA ILE A 91 6.43 11.47 -4.22
C ILE A 91 7.76 10.95 -4.79
N LYS A 92 8.75 10.67 -3.93
CA LYS A 92 10.09 10.23 -4.34
C LYS A 92 10.13 8.89 -5.06
#